data_AF-A0A0C9ZIY3-F1
#
_entry.id   AF-A0A0C9ZIY3-F1
#
_cell.length_a   1.000
_cell.length_b   1.000
_cell.length_c   1.000
_cell.angle_alpha   90.00
_cell.angle_beta   90.00
_cell.angle_gamma   90.00
#
_symmetry.space_group_name_H-M   'P 1'
#
loop_
_entity.id
_entity.type
_entity.pdbx_description
1 polymer ?
#
loop_
_entity_poly.entity_id
_entity_poly.type
_entity_poly.pdbx_seq_one_letter_code
_entity_poly.pdbx_strand_id
1 'polypeptide(L)'
;MTNKVGVEINHAVMDSYYQHLLPLVCSLGPHKVNALVRKIVTLGGILVNHDQFIKSGLLTTKIFLNAAGFLHTPWDLDMKSVNNRHTDEDGPDPLDATHIQPKDYKLAQKMATDSLKLDEENAHREHPSHVVSLIMDDNNNE
;
A
#
# COMPACT_ATOMS: atom_id res chain seq x y z
N MET A 1 16.00 -12.82 -1.88
CA MET A 1 15.77 -12.62 -0.43
C MET A 1 15.02 -11.32 -0.16
N THR A 2 15.50 -10.16 -0.62
CA THR A 2 14.84 -8.85 -0.37
C THR A 2 13.38 -8.78 -0.81
N ASN A 3 13.06 -9.18 -2.04
CA ASN A 3 11.66 -9.21 -2.53
C ASN A 3 10.75 -10.15 -1.72
N LYS A 4 11.30 -11.15 -1.02
CA LYS A 4 10.48 -12.06 -0.19
C LYS A 4 10.06 -11.39 1.11
N VAL A 5 10.89 -10.51 1.65
CA VAL A 5 10.64 -9.80 2.91
C VAL A 5 9.82 -8.54 2.67
N GLY A 6 9.99 -7.92 1.49
CA GLY A 6 9.43 -6.61 1.22
C GLY A 6 10.26 -5.50 1.85
N VAL A 7 10.01 -4.26 1.42
CA VAL A 7 10.69 -3.07 1.93
C VAL A 7 9.64 -2.01 2.24
N GLU A 8 9.69 -1.49 3.46
CA GLU A 8 8.84 -0.37 3.86
C GLU A 8 9.40 0.94 3.31
N ILE A 9 8.61 1.66 2.50
CA ILE A 9 9.13 2.83 1.78
C ILE A 9 9.41 4.02 2.70
N ASN A 10 8.54 4.29 3.67
CA ASN A 10 8.67 5.42 4.58
C ASN A 10 9.89 5.23 5.49
N HIS A 11 10.06 4.04 6.07
CA HIS A 11 11.27 3.68 6.80
C HIS A 11 12.54 3.81 5.95
N ALA A 12 12.50 3.41 4.67
CA ALA A 12 13.64 3.53 3.75
C ALA A 12 14.00 4.97 3.35
N VAL A 13 13.06 5.91 3.48
CA VAL A 13 13.33 7.34 3.27
C VAL A 13 13.91 7.99 4.51
N MET A 14 13.54 7.52 5.71
CA MET A 14 14.03 8.05 6.99
C MET A 14 15.39 7.47 7.40
N ASP A 15 15.62 6.18 7.18
CA ASP A 15 16.86 5.49 7.54
C ASP A 15 17.73 5.21 6.32
N SER A 16 18.91 5.84 6.28
CA SER A 16 19.91 5.63 5.23
C SER A 16 20.42 4.19 5.19
N TYR A 17 20.52 3.49 6.33
CA TYR A 17 20.94 2.08 6.34
C TYR A 17 19.90 1.21 5.62
N TYR A 18 18.62 1.36 5.99
CA TYR A 18 17.52 0.64 5.36
C TYR A 18 17.33 1.00 3.87
N GLN A 19 17.66 2.23 3.47
CA GLN A 19 17.62 2.67 2.07
C GLN A 19 18.46 1.79 1.12
N HIS A 20 19.55 1.18 1.60
CA HIS A 20 20.42 0.31 0.80
C HIS A 20 19.72 -0.99 0.35
N LEU A 21 18.54 -1.30 0.89
CA LEU A 21 17.71 -2.43 0.47
C LEU A 21 16.90 -2.13 -0.79
N LEU A 22 16.52 -0.86 -1.03
CA LEU A 22 15.69 -0.47 -2.18
C LEU A 22 16.31 -0.85 -3.55
N PRO A 23 17.64 -0.73 -3.79
CA PRO A 23 18.25 -1.15 -5.05
C PRO A 23 18.20 -2.66 -5.31
N LEU A 24 17.84 -3.47 -4.30
CA LEU A 24 17.70 -4.92 -4.41
C LEU A 24 16.26 -5.34 -4.74
N VAL A 25 15.33 -4.38 -4.77
CA VAL A 25 13.93 -4.61 -5.14
C VAL A 25 13.80 -4.68 -6.68
N CYS A 26 12.87 -5.51 -7.16
CA CYS A 26 12.58 -5.65 -8.58
C CYS A 26 12.47 -4.30 -9.30
N SER A 27 13.22 -4.14 -10.40
CA SER A 27 13.19 -2.95 -11.28
C SER A 27 13.68 -1.62 -10.68
N LEU A 28 14.14 -1.62 -9.42
CA LEU A 28 14.75 -0.48 -8.75
C LEU A 28 16.28 -0.61 -8.78
N GLY A 29 16.94 0.22 -9.59
CA GLY A 29 18.40 0.33 -9.59
C GLY A 29 18.88 1.51 -8.73
N PRO A 30 20.19 1.60 -8.42
CA PRO A 30 20.73 2.63 -7.52
C PRO A 30 20.39 4.06 -7.95
N HIS A 31 20.45 4.35 -9.26
CA HIS A 31 20.07 5.66 -9.80
C HIS A 31 18.57 5.96 -9.63
N LYS A 32 17.71 4.95 -9.84
CA LYS A 32 16.26 5.10 -9.71
C LYS A 32 15.86 5.30 -8.26
N VAL A 33 16.49 4.58 -7.34
CA VAL A 33 16.26 4.71 -5.90
C VAL A 33 16.65 6.11 -5.43
N ASN A 34 17.82 6.61 -5.82
CA ASN A 34 18.23 7.97 -5.46
C ASN A 34 17.26 9.04 -5.99
N ALA A 35 16.73 8.86 -7.20
CA ALA A 35 15.70 9.76 -7.73
C ALA A 35 14.37 9.63 -6.98
N LEU A 36 13.96 8.41 -6.66
CA LEU A 36 12.73 8.11 -5.92
C LEU A 36 12.75 8.76 -4.53
N VAL A 37 13.79 8.49 -3.73
CA VAL A 37 13.94 9.02 -2.37
C VAL A 37 13.92 10.56 -2.37
N ARG A 38 14.65 11.20 -3.30
CA ARG A 38 14.62 12.67 -3.43
C ARG A 38 13.23 13.20 -3.73
N LYS A 39 12.49 12.56 -4.63
CA LYS A 39 11.12 12.97 -4.95
C LYS A 39 10.18 12.79 -3.77
N ILE A 40 10.30 11.70 -3.01
CA ILE A 40 9.48 11.47 -1.82
C ILE A 40 9.75 12.53 -0.77
N VAL A 41 11.03 12.88 -0.53
CA VAL A 41 11.39 13.98 0.38
C VAL A 41 10.76 15.31 -0.06
N THR A 42 10.76 15.62 -1.36
CA THR A 42 10.10 16.84 -1.90
C THR A 42 8.57 16.84 -1.69
N LEU A 43 7.93 15.67 -1.66
CA LEU A 43 6.48 15.55 -1.45
C LEU A 43 6.05 15.59 0.03
N GLY A 44 7.00 15.69 0.96
CA GLY A 44 6.72 15.72 2.41
C GLY A 44 7.26 14.52 3.18
N GLY A 45 7.98 13.60 2.52
CA GLY A 45 8.75 12.54 3.17
C GLY A 45 7.96 11.30 3.60
N ILE A 46 6.62 11.32 3.48
CA ILE A 46 5.74 10.22 3.87
C ILE A 46 4.78 9.91 2.72
N LEU A 47 4.70 8.64 2.36
CA LEU A 47 3.68 8.11 1.45
C LEU A 47 2.56 7.45 2.25
N VAL A 48 1.33 7.66 1.81
CA VAL A 48 0.10 7.19 2.46
C VAL A 48 -0.56 6.06 1.67
N ASN A 49 -0.47 6.09 0.35
CA ASN A 49 -1.14 5.12 -0.53
C ASN A 49 -0.26 4.77 -1.73
N HIS A 50 -0.32 3.52 -2.19
CA HIS A 50 0.36 3.06 -3.41
C HIS A 50 0.00 3.86 -4.67
N ASP A 51 -1.20 4.42 -4.75
CA ASP A 51 -1.60 5.29 -5.87
C ASP A 51 -0.71 6.52 -6.01
N GLN A 52 -0.14 7.02 -4.91
CA GLN A 52 0.76 8.17 -4.92
C GLN A 52 2.04 7.90 -5.72
N PHE A 53 2.46 6.64 -5.88
CA PHE A 53 3.60 6.31 -6.73
C PHE A 53 3.37 6.68 -8.20
N ILE A 54 2.14 6.52 -8.69
CA ILE A 54 1.76 6.84 -10.06
C ILE A 54 1.29 8.29 -10.15
N LYS A 55 0.34 8.71 -9.30
CA LYS A 55 -0.27 10.06 -9.32
C LYS A 55 0.78 11.16 -9.19
N SER A 56 1.78 10.96 -8.32
CA SER A 56 2.86 11.93 -8.07
C SER A 56 4.08 11.74 -9.00
N GLY A 57 4.00 10.84 -9.99
CA GLY A 57 5.09 10.61 -10.95
C GLY A 57 6.39 10.11 -10.31
N LEU A 58 6.29 9.39 -9.19
CA LEU A 58 7.45 8.82 -8.49
C LEU A 58 8.08 7.69 -9.31
N LEU A 59 7.22 6.80 -9.81
CA LEU A 59 7.60 5.65 -10.64
C LEU A 59 6.81 5.64 -11.94
N THR A 60 7.44 5.13 -13.01
CA THR A 60 6.73 4.80 -14.25
C THR A 60 5.90 3.54 -14.05
N THR A 61 4.75 3.42 -14.73
CA THR A 61 3.82 2.29 -14.63
C THR A 61 4.48 0.91 -14.68
N LYS A 62 5.43 0.69 -15.60
CA LYS A 62 6.15 -0.61 -15.69
C LYS A 62 7.00 -0.92 -14.45
N ILE A 63 7.66 0.09 -13.89
CA ILE A 63 8.50 -0.08 -12.69
C ILE A 63 7.60 -0.32 -11.49
N PHE A 64 6.51 0.45 -11.38
CA PHE A 64 5.52 0.28 -10.32
C PHE A 64 4.92 -1.12 -10.34
N LEU A 65 4.42 -1.63 -11.48
CA LEU A 65 3.84 -2.97 -11.56
C LEU A 65 4.81 -4.09 -11.14
N ASN A 66 6.11 -3.92 -11.39
CA ASN A 66 7.12 -4.90 -10.98
C ASN A 66 7.52 -4.80 -9.51
N ALA A 67 7.43 -3.60 -8.91
CA ALA A 67 7.91 -3.32 -7.56
C ALA A 67 6.79 -3.29 -6.51
N ALA A 68 5.54 -2.98 -6.89
CA ALA A 68 4.46 -2.66 -5.97
C ALA A 68 4.14 -3.78 -4.96
N GLY A 69 4.25 -5.07 -5.35
CA GLY A 69 4.02 -6.18 -4.40
C GLY A 69 5.13 -6.40 -3.37
N PHE A 70 6.23 -5.64 -3.47
CA PHE A 70 7.41 -5.73 -2.60
C PHE A 70 7.68 -4.42 -1.84
N LEU A 71 6.92 -3.37 -2.14
CA LEU A 71 6.95 -2.12 -1.40
C LEU A 71 5.73 -2.13 -0.50
N HIS A 72 5.94 -1.86 0.78
CA HIS A 72 4.85 -1.76 1.75
C HIS A 72 4.76 -0.33 2.24
N THR A 73 3.53 0.14 2.37
CA THR A 73 3.22 1.36 3.11
C THR A 73 2.55 0.92 4.41
N PRO A 74 3.06 1.32 5.59
CA PRO A 74 2.49 0.87 6.85
C PRO A 74 1.04 1.32 6.95
N TRP A 75 0.15 0.37 7.16
CA TRP A 75 -1.24 0.64 7.53
C TRP A 75 -1.28 0.79 9.04
N ASP A 76 -1.04 2.02 9.52
CA ASP A 76 -1.06 2.28 10.96
C ASP A 76 -2.50 2.54 11.43
N LEU A 77 -3.00 1.64 12.27
CA LEU A 77 -4.28 1.78 12.96
C LEU A 77 -4.34 3.05 13.81
N ASP A 78 -3.21 3.53 14.33
CA ASP A 78 -3.13 4.77 15.11
C ASP A 78 -3.31 6.04 14.25
N MET A 79 -3.16 5.93 12.92
CA MET A 79 -3.50 7.02 12.00
C MET A 79 -5.03 7.20 11.86
N LYS A 80 -5.86 6.34 12.46
CA LYS A 80 -7.30 6.56 12.65
C LYS A 80 -7.61 7.81 13.49
N SER A 81 -6.65 8.29 14.30
CA SER A 81 -6.87 9.37 15.28
C SER A 81 -6.71 10.79 14.71
N VAL A 82 -5.91 11.00 13.66
CA VAL A 82 -5.60 12.38 13.18
C VAL A 82 -6.54 12.87 12.09
N ASN A 83 -7.14 11.99 11.28
CA ASN A 83 -8.13 12.38 10.28
C ASN A 83 -9.41 11.56 10.42
N ASN A 84 -10.25 12.04 11.32
CA ASN A 84 -11.67 11.75 11.40
C ASN A 84 -12.32 11.92 10.01
N ARG A 85 -12.91 10.84 9.50
CA ARG A 85 -14.00 10.78 8.48
C ARG A 85 -13.56 10.84 7.01
N HIS A 86 -14.11 9.89 6.25
CA HIS A 86 -14.05 9.72 4.79
C HIS A 86 -12.72 9.08 4.35
N THR A 87 -12.66 7.80 3.97
CA THR A 87 -13.35 7.20 2.81
C THR A 87 -13.10 7.96 1.50
N ASP A 88 -11.99 8.70 1.42
CA ASP A 88 -11.52 9.31 0.17
C ASP A 88 -10.51 8.36 -0.49
N GLU A 89 -10.53 8.25 -1.83
CA GLU A 89 -9.63 7.39 -2.62
C GLU A 89 -8.12 7.64 -2.37
N ASP A 90 -7.77 8.75 -1.72
CA ASP A 90 -6.40 9.14 -1.41
C ASP A 90 -5.96 8.76 0.02
N GLY A 91 -6.83 8.14 0.82
CA GLY A 91 -6.53 7.63 2.16
C GLY A 91 -5.69 6.35 2.15
N PRO A 92 -5.19 5.90 3.32
CA PRO A 92 -4.42 4.66 3.44
C PRO A 92 -5.32 3.43 3.16
N ASP A 93 -4.87 2.55 2.27
CA ASP A 93 -5.58 1.30 1.96
C ASP A 93 -5.00 0.15 2.80
N PRO A 94 -5.83 -0.66 3.50
CA PRO A 94 -5.36 -1.86 4.21
C PRO A 94 -4.61 -2.85 3.32
N LEU A 95 -4.89 -2.88 2.01
CA LEU A 95 -4.21 -3.76 1.06
C LEU A 95 -2.76 -3.33 0.76
N ASP A 96 -2.38 -2.08 1.00
CA ASP A 96 -1.02 -1.56 0.77
C ASP A 96 0.02 -2.12 1.76
N ALA A 97 -0.44 -2.57 2.93
CA ALA A 97 0.39 -3.27 3.91
C ALA A 97 0.62 -4.75 3.55
N THR A 98 -0.03 -5.27 2.51
CA THR A 98 0.05 -6.68 2.12
C THR A 98 0.97 -6.90 0.92
N HIS A 99 1.27 -8.16 0.61
CA HIS A 99 1.97 -8.55 -0.63
C HIS A 99 1.05 -8.64 -1.86
N ILE A 100 -0.23 -8.26 -1.72
CA ILE A 100 -1.18 -8.28 -2.85
C ILE A 100 -0.79 -7.16 -3.81
N GLN A 101 -0.73 -7.46 -5.10
CA GLN A 101 -0.43 -6.44 -6.10
C GLN A 101 -1.65 -5.56 -6.35
N PRO A 102 -1.48 -4.25 -6.65
CA PRO A 102 -2.60 -3.34 -6.94
C PRO A 102 -3.55 -3.81 -8.04
N LYS A 103 -3.04 -4.55 -9.03
CA LYS A 103 -3.85 -5.14 -10.11
C LYS A 103 -4.86 -6.19 -9.60
N ASP A 104 -4.57 -6.79 -8.45
CA ASP A 104 -5.33 -7.89 -7.83
C ASP A 104 -6.20 -7.38 -6.65
N TYR A 105 -6.22 -6.08 -6.35
CA TYR A 105 -7.02 -5.52 -5.26
C TYR A 105 -8.52 -5.80 -5.42
N LYS A 106 -9.05 -5.69 -6.63
CA LYS A 106 -10.45 -6.03 -6.93
C LYS A 106 -10.78 -7.49 -6.62
N LEU A 107 -9.83 -8.39 -6.86
CA LEU A 107 -10.00 -9.80 -6.58
C LEU A 107 -9.99 -10.07 -5.07
N ALA A 108 -9.05 -9.45 -4.35
CA ALA A 108 -8.96 -9.55 -2.89
C ALA A 108 -10.22 -9.02 -2.20
N GLN A 109 -10.73 -7.86 -2.64
CA GLN A 109 -11.98 -7.28 -2.15
C GLN A 109 -13.17 -8.21 -2.40
N LYS A 110 -13.25 -8.83 -3.58
CA LYS A 110 -14.31 -9.80 -3.87
C LYS A 110 -14.22 -11.03 -2.96
N MET A 111 -13.03 -11.61 -2.80
CA MET A 111 -12.82 -12.76 -1.90
C MET A 111 -13.18 -12.41 -0.45
N ALA A 112 -12.92 -11.18 -0.02
CA ALA A 112 -13.33 -10.67 1.28
C ALA A 112 -14.86 -10.62 1.41
N THR A 113 -15.55 -10.01 0.45
CA THR A 113 -17.02 -9.96 0.42
C THR A 113 -17.64 -11.36 0.45
N ASP A 114 -17.10 -12.28 -0.36
CA ASP A 114 -17.54 -13.67 -0.42
C ASP A 114 -17.35 -14.38 0.93
N SER A 115 -16.25 -14.10 1.64
CA SER A 115 -15.94 -14.70 2.95
C SER A 115 -16.89 -14.22 4.05
N LEU A 116 -17.24 -12.93 4.05
CA LEU A 116 -18.20 -12.36 5.01
C LEU A 116 -19.66 -12.69 4.66
N LYS A 117 -19.92 -13.36 3.53
CA LYS A 117 -21.28 -13.65 3.02
C LYS A 117 -22.16 -12.39 2.99
N LEU A 118 -21.55 -11.23 2.76
CA LEU A 118 -22.28 -9.99 2.58
C LEU A 118 -22.97 -10.06 1.23
N ASP A 119 -24.29 -9.89 1.20
CA ASP A 119 -25.00 -9.73 -0.07
C ASP A 119 -24.39 -8.56 -0.83
N GLU A 120 -24.12 -8.76 -2.13
CA GLU A 120 -23.43 -7.78 -2.98
C GLU A 120 -24.11 -6.41 -2.93
N GLU A 121 -25.43 -6.34 -2.68
CA GLU A 121 -26.21 -5.11 -2.53
C GLU A 121 -25.80 -4.25 -1.30
N ASN A 122 -25.38 -4.86 -0.19
CA ASN A 122 -24.93 -4.14 1.00
C ASN A 122 -23.50 -3.60 0.87
N ALA A 123 -22.66 -4.23 0.04
CA ALA A 123 -21.27 -3.83 -0.18
C ALA A 123 -21.11 -2.54 -1.04
N HIS A 124 -22.16 -2.11 -1.75
CA HIS A 124 -22.09 -0.97 -2.68
C HIS A 124 -22.21 0.41 -2.02
N ARG A 125 -22.50 0.49 -0.71
CA ARG A 125 -22.68 1.78 -0.01
C ARG A 125 -21.39 2.34 0.60
N GLU A 126 -20.30 1.57 0.62
CA GLU A 126 -19.05 1.92 1.29
C GLU A 126 -17.83 1.73 0.36
N HIS A 127 -16.67 2.26 0.75
CA HIS A 127 -15.43 2.09 -0.02
C HIS A 127 -15.08 0.60 -0.12
N PRO A 128 -14.62 0.12 -1.29
CA PRO A 128 -14.41 -1.31 -1.50
C PRO A 128 -13.36 -1.92 -0.55
N SER A 129 -12.42 -1.13 -0.04
CA SER A 129 -11.44 -1.57 0.97
C SER A 129 -11.98 -1.59 2.41
N HIS A 130 -13.22 -1.13 2.66
CA HIS A 130 -13.86 -1.24 3.98
C HIS A 130 -14.13 -2.71 4.35
N VAL A 131 -14.57 -3.51 3.38
CA VAL A 131 -14.81 -4.94 3.56
C VAL A 131 -13.54 -5.68 4.01
N VAL A 132 -12.38 -5.26 3.50
CA VAL A 132 -11.07 -5.81 3.90
C VAL A 132 -10.76 -5.47 5.36
N SER A 133 -11.06 -4.23 5.78
CA SER A 133 -10.87 -3.82 7.17
C SER A 133 -11.78 -4.60 8.13
N LEU A 134 -13.02 -4.86 7.72
CA LEU A 134 -13.97 -5.67 8.52
C LEU A 134 -13.45 -7.09 8.77
N ILE A 135 -12.86 -7.74 7.76
CA ILE A 135 -12.26 -9.08 7.94
C ILE A 135 -11.04 -9.03 8.85
N MET A 136 -10.20 -8.00 8.73
CA MET A 136 -9.01 -7.86 9.58
C MET A 136 -9.37 -7.67 11.06
N ASP A 137 -10.50 -7.02 11.35
CA ASP A 137 -11.01 -6.81 12.70
C ASP A 137 -11.88 -7.98 13.22
N ASP A 138 -12.27 -8.94 12.37
CA ASP A 138 -13.10 -10.09 12.74
C ASP A 138 -12.31 -11.11 13.58
N ASN A 139 -12.31 -10.90 14.89
CA ASN A 139 -11.67 -11.79 15.87
C ASN A 139 -12.45 -13.08 16.14
N ASN A 140 -13.56 -13.34 15.44
CA ASN A 140 -14.48 -14.44 15.70
C ASN A 140 -14.31 -15.64 14.74
N ASN A 141 -13.09 -15.88 14.26
CA ASN A 141 -12.81 -17.01 13.38
C ASN A 141 -12.58 -18.29 14.21
N GLU A 142 -13.65 -19.06 14.42
CA GLU A 142 -13.62 -20.47 14.84
C GLU A 142 -13.25 -21.40 13.68
#